data_AF-A0A327QCD5-F1
#
_entry.id   AF-A0A327QCD5-F1
#
_cell.length_a   1.000
_cell.length_b   1.000
_cell.length_c   1.000
_cell.angle_alpha   90.00
_cell.angle_beta   90.00
_cell.angle_gamma   90.00
#
_symmetry.space_group_name_H-M   'P 1'
#
loop_
_entity.id
_entity.type
_entity.pdbx_description
1 polymer ?
#
loop_
_entity_poly.entity_id
_entity_poly.type
_entity_poly.pdbx_seq_one_letter_code
_entity_poly.pdbx_strand_id
1 'polypeptide(L)'
;MENSVLTTYRKQVIVASLLITGLSLLFMLLFILLNQYGNPWIGYVGNLVVFLGVLFSILVHRKEYGGLSLGHLFTIGIATAIISTVLIAIVTLILNVTIGNTMPETADQTRNRDIFMWANVVFSNIFLGLLASVLAAVVVKRNQKTGKGR
;
A
#
# COMPACT_ATOMS: atom_id res chain seq x y z
N MET A 1 -29.52 8.47 6.20
CA MET A 1 -28.86 7.17 5.89
C MET A 1 -27.60 7.32 5.05
N GLU A 2 -27.45 8.33 4.19
CA GLU A 2 -26.25 8.52 3.35
C GLU A 2 -24.97 8.82 4.17
N ASN A 3 -25.07 9.63 5.23
CA ASN A 3 -23.93 9.99 6.09
C ASN A 3 -23.33 8.81 6.89
N SER A 4 -24.12 7.77 7.22
CA SER A 4 -23.62 6.60 7.96
C SER A 4 -22.84 5.61 7.07
N VAL A 5 -23.16 5.55 5.77
CA VAL A 5 -22.44 4.69 4.82
C VAL A 5 -21.08 5.29 4.48
N LEU A 6 -21.03 6.60 4.21
CA LEU A 6 -19.77 7.32 3.90
C LEU A 6 -18.76 7.26 5.05
N THR A 7 -19.23 7.37 6.30
CA THR A 7 -18.36 7.29 7.47
C THR A 7 -17.78 5.89 7.68
N THR A 8 -18.55 4.84 7.39
CA THR A 8 -18.06 3.45 7.52
C THR A 8 -17.06 3.11 6.42
N TYR A 9 -17.30 3.58 5.19
CA TYR A 9 -16.36 3.46 4.07
C TYR A 9 -14.97 4.04 4.41
N ARG A 10 -14.93 5.28 4.89
CA ARG A 10 -13.67 5.96 5.23
C ARG A 10 -12.89 5.20 6.31
N LYS A 11 -13.59 4.67 7.32
CA LYS A 11 -12.97 3.87 8.38
C LYS A 11 -12.26 2.64 7.82
N GLN A 12 -12.86 1.93 6.87
CA GLN A 12 -12.25 0.71 6.31
C GLN A 12 -11.01 1.00 5.47
N VAL A 13 -11.06 2.04 4.65
CA VAL A 13 -9.88 2.49 3.89
C VAL A 13 -8.73 2.85 4.85
N ILE A 14 -9.03 3.58 5.92
CA ILE A 14 -8.04 3.94 6.94
C ILE A 14 -7.48 2.71 7.63
N VAL A 15 -8.34 1.80 8.13
CA VAL A 15 -7.90 0.58 8.82
C VAL A 15 -7.04 -0.29 7.91
N ALA A 16 -7.46 -0.51 6.66
CA ALA A 16 -6.68 -1.27 5.69
C ALA A 16 -5.32 -0.62 5.43
N SER A 17 -5.28 0.70 5.23
CA SER A 17 -4.03 1.43 5.00
C SER A 17 -3.08 1.33 6.19
N LEU A 18 -3.60 1.41 7.42
CA LEU A 18 -2.82 1.24 8.64
C LEU A 18 -2.26 -0.19 8.78
N LEU A 19 -3.04 -1.22 8.45
CA LEU A 19 -2.58 -2.61 8.48
C LEU A 19 -1.49 -2.86 7.44
N ILE A 20 -1.65 -2.36 6.22
CA ILE A 20 -0.66 -2.47 5.15
C ILE A 20 0.65 -1.78 5.55
N THR A 21 0.53 -0.57 6.09
CA THR A 21 1.68 0.21 6.57
C THR A 21 2.37 -0.54 7.70
N GLY A 22 1.64 -0.95 8.74
CA GLY A 22 2.19 -1.66 9.89
C GLY A 22 2.89 -2.96 9.50
N LEU A 23 2.30 -3.73 8.59
CA LEU A 23 2.92 -4.96 8.09
C LEU A 23 4.17 -4.67 7.26
N SER A 24 4.15 -3.64 6.41
CA SER A 24 5.33 -3.24 5.62
C SER A 24 6.47 -2.78 6.52
N LEU A 25 6.17 -2.05 7.60
CA LEU A 25 7.14 -1.60 8.58
C LEU A 25 7.70 -2.75 9.41
N LEU A 26 6.88 -3.72 9.78
CA LEU A 26 7.32 -4.93 10.47
C LEU A 26 8.37 -5.68 9.63
N PHE A 27 8.09 -5.88 8.34
CA PHE A 27 9.06 -6.49 7.42
C PHE A 27 10.32 -5.65 7.29
N MET A 28 10.18 -4.33 7.13
CA MET A 28 11.32 -3.42 7.08
C MET A 28 12.22 -3.60 8.31
N LEU A 29 11.67 -3.48 9.53
CA LEU A 29 12.40 -3.67 10.79
C LEU A 29 13.05 -5.04 10.90
N LEU A 30 12.40 -6.10 10.42
CA LEU A 30 12.98 -7.44 10.40
C LEU A 30 14.22 -7.48 9.50
N PHE A 31 14.18 -6.88 8.32
CA PHE A 31 15.34 -6.80 7.43
C PHE A 31 16.46 -5.90 7.95
N ILE A 32 16.10 -4.85 8.70
CA ILE A 32 17.03 -4.03 9.45
C ILE A 32 17.84 -4.92 10.41
N LEU A 33 17.15 -5.70 11.24
CA LEU A 33 17.77 -6.57 12.25
C LEU A 33 18.62 -7.68 11.62
N LEU A 34 18.27 -8.13 10.41
CA LEU A 34 19.03 -9.12 9.64
C LEU A 34 20.20 -8.51 8.84
N ASN A 35 20.46 -7.21 8.97
CA ASN A 35 21.50 -6.48 8.26
C ASN A 35 21.43 -6.64 6.72
N GLN A 36 20.22 -6.67 6.16
CA GLN A 36 19.99 -6.85 4.71
C GLN A 36 19.76 -5.54 3.95
N TYR A 37 20.04 -4.38 4.55
CA TYR A 37 19.66 -3.04 4.06
C TYR A 37 20.00 -2.70 2.59
N GLY A 38 21.05 -3.27 2.02
CA GLY A 38 21.43 -3.06 0.61
C GLY A 38 20.73 -3.99 -0.38
N ASN A 39 19.90 -4.91 0.11
CA ASN A 39 19.33 -5.97 -0.70
C ASN A 39 18.06 -5.49 -1.41
N PRO A 40 18.03 -5.45 -2.76
CA PRO A 40 16.86 -4.97 -3.52
C PRO A 40 15.59 -5.81 -3.27
N TRP A 41 15.74 -7.06 -2.82
CA TRP A 41 14.64 -7.94 -2.45
C TRP A 41 13.72 -7.33 -1.37
N ILE A 42 14.26 -6.48 -0.47
CA ILE A 42 13.45 -5.80 0.55
C ILE A 42 12.39 -4.91 -0.10
N GLY A 43 12.79 -4.15 -1.13
CA GLY A 43 11.88 -3.30 -1.88
C GLY A 43 10.77 -4.11 -2.55
N TYR A 44 11.11 -5.28 -3.13
CA TYR A 44 10.12 -6.17 -3.75
C TYR A 44 9.15 -6.77 -2.73
N VAL A 45 9.60 -7.14 -1.54
CA VAL A 45 8.73 -7.64 -0.47
C VAL A 45 7.78 -6.56 0.00
N GLY A 46 8.26 -5.33 0.25
CA GLY A 46 7.40 -4.20 0.63
C GLY A 46 6.34 -3.90 -0.44
N ASN A 47 6.76 -3.86 -1.70
CA ASN A 47 5.88 -3.69 -2.87
C ASN A 47 4.80 -4.80 -2.94
N LEU A 48 5.18 -6.05 -2.67
CA LEU A 48 4.25 -7.18 -2.64
C LEU A 48 3.23 -7.05 -1.52
N VAL A 49 3.65 -6.59 -0.33
CA VAL A 49 2.75 -6.35 0.81
C VAL A 49 1.72 -5.28 0.46
N VAL A 50 2.12 -4.17 -0.17
CA VAL A 50 1.19 -3.13 -0.62
C VAL A 50 0.23 -3.68 -1.67
N PHE A 51 0.74 -4.40 -2.67
CA PHE A 51 -0.07 -5.00 -3.73
C PHE A 51 -1.15 -5.95 -3.16
N LEU A 52 -0.75 -6.91 -2.33
CA LEU A 52 -1.67 -7.87 -1.72
C LEU A 52 -2.62 -7.18 -0.75
N GLY A 53 -2.12 -6.22 0.03
CA GLY A 53 -2.90 -5.45 0.98
C GLY A 53 -4.06 -4.68 0.32
N VAL A 54 -3.77 -3.99 -0.78
CA VAL A 54 -4.79 -3.27 -1.57
C VAL A 54 -5.81 -4.26 -2.16
N LEU A 55 -5.34 -5.39 -2.68
CA LEU A 55 -6.21 -6.44 -3.22
C LEU A 55 -7.16 -6.99 -2.14
N PHE A 56 -6.64 -7.35 -0.97
CA PHE A 56 -7.45 -7.84 0.15
C PHE A 56 -8.42 -6.78 0.69
N SER A 57 -8.03 -5.51 0.73
CA SER A 57 -8.91 -4.41 1.13
C SER A 57 -10.21 -4.39 0.31
N ILE A 58 -10.12 -4.55 -1.00
CA ILE A 58 -11.29 -4.59 -1.89
C ILE A 58 -12.10 -5.88 -1.69
N LEU A 59 -11.44 -7.03 -1.51
CA LEU A 59 -12.12 -8.31 -1.31
C LEU A 59 -12.93 -8.34 -0.01
N VAL A 60 -12.39 -7.80 1.09
CA VAL A 60 -13.09 -7.69 2.36
C VAL A 60 -14.30 -6.75 2.20
N HIS A 61 -14.12 -5.62 1.51
CA HIS A 61 -15.19 -4.65 1.28
C HIS A 61 -16.38 -5.24 0.49
N ARG A 62 -16.14 -6.15 -0.46
CA ARG A 62 -17.20 -6.89 -1.18
C ARG A 62 -18.12 -7.63 -0.20
N LYS A 63 -17.56 -8.26 0.83
CA LYS A 63 -18.30 -9.14 1.74
C LYS A 63 -19.36 -8.36 2.53
N GLU A 64 -19.12 -7.07 2.78
CA GLU A 64 -19.96 -6.24 3.63
C GLU A 64 -21.01 -5.42 2.86
N TYR A 65 -20.74 -5.04 1.61
CA TYR A 65 -21.57 -4.09 0.85
C TYR A 65 -22.02 -4.60 -0.52
N GLY A 66 -22.47 -5.86 -0.61
CA GLY A 66 -22.78 -6.54 -1.87
C GLY A 66 -23.43 -5.66 -2.96
N GLY A 67 -22.94 -5.80 -4.22
CA GLY A 67 -23.52 -5.12 -5.38
C GLY A 67 -22.84 -3.82 -5.84
N LEU A 68 -21.64 -3.51 -5.32
CA LEU A 68 -20.89 -2.31 -5.69
C LEU A 68 -20.56 -2.19 -7.21
N SER A 69 -20.48 -0.94 -7.69
CA SER A 69 -20.01 -0.62 -9.03
C SER A 69 -18.50 -0.83 -9.15
N LEU A 70 -18.01 -1.07 -10.38
CA LEU A 70 -16.58 -1.27 -10.61
C LEU A 70 -15.78 -0.02 -10.28
N GLY A 71 -16.30 1.16 -10.63
CA GLY A 71 -15.67 2.44 -10.29
C GLY A 71 -15.55 2.65 -8.79
N HIS A 72 -16.56 2.26 -8.01
CA HIS A 72 -16.51 2.40 -6.56
C HIS A 72 -15.41 1.52 -5.97
N LEU A 73 -15.36 0.23 -6.33
CA LEU A 73 -14.31 -0.71 -5.88
C LEU A 73 -12.91 -0.23 -6.25
N PHE A 74 -12.77 0.35 -7.44
CA PHE A 74 -11.51 0.92 -7.92
C PHE A 74 -11.05 2.13 -7.09
N THR A 75 -11.97 3.04 -6.75
CA THR A 75 -11.68 4.19 -5.89
C THR A 75 -11.24 3.74 -4.49
N ILE A 76 -11.83 2.66 -3.95
CA ILE A 76 -11.39 2.08 -2.66
C ILE A 76 -9.93 1.65 -2.75
N GLY A 77 -9.57 0.87 -3.77
CA GLY A 77 -8.19 0.40 -3.93
C GLY A 77 -7.19 1.52 -4.10
N ILE A 78 -7.52 2.54 -4.91
CA ILE A 78 -6.66 3.72 -5.08
C ILE A 78 -6.50 4.48 -3.78
N ALA A 79 -7.59 4.74 -3.06
CA ALA A 79 -7.52 5.48 -1.81
C ALA A 79 -6.64 4.74 -0.79
N THR A 80 -6.81 3.43 -0.67
CA THR A 80 -5.97 2.58 0.20
C THR A 80 -4.51 2.59 -0.25
N ALA A 81 -4.23 2.49 -1.55
CA ALA A 81 -2.87 2.55 -2.09
C ALA A 81 -2.18 3.88 -1.83
N ILE A 82 -2.86 5.02 -2.06
CA ILE A 82 -2.30 6.36 -1.84
C ILE A 82 -2.01 6.57 -0.36
N ILE A 83 -2.99 6.29 0.51
CA ILE A 83 -2.84 6.53 1.95
C ILE A 83 -1.72 5.64 2.52
N SER A 84 -1.70 4.34 2.19
CA SER A 84 -0.62 3.44 2.62
C SER A 84 0.74 3.87 2.08
N THR A 85 0.85 4.24 0.81
CA THR A 85 2.11 4.71 0.21
C THR A 85 2.63 5.95 0.92
N VAL A 86 1.76 6.94 1.17
CA VAL A 86 2.15 8.17 1.88
C VAL A 86 2.62 7.86 3.30
N LEU A 87 1.93 6.98 4.02
CA LEU A 87 2.34 6.58 5.37
C LEU A 87 3.69 5.84 5.39
N ILE A 88 3.86 4.86 4.48
CA ILE A 88 5.13 4.14 4.32
C ILE A 88 6.25 5.12 3.98
N ALA A 89 6.01 6.02 3.02
CA ALA A 89 6.96 7.06 2.64
C ALA A 89 7.35 7.92 3.85
N ILE A 90 6.41 8.46 4.61
CA ILE A 90 6.73 9.29 5.79
C ILE A 90 7.61 8.52 6.80
N VAL A 91 7.28 7.27 7.09
CA VAL A 91 8.06 6.49 8.08
C VAL A 91 9.44 6.13 7.56
N THR A 92 9.55 5.74 6.29
CA THR A 92 10.85 5.51 5.64
C THR A 92 11.72 6.77 5.67
N LEU A 93 11.11 7.97 5.63
CA LEU A 93 11.83 9.25 5.66
C LEU A 93 12.46 9.46 7.02
N ILE A 94 11.64 9.29 8.05
CA ILE A 94 12.07 9.39 9.43
C ILE A 94 13.21 8.39 9.70
N LEU A 95 13.07 7.15 9.24
CA LEU A 95 14.10 6.12 9.43
C LEU A 95 15.40 6.44 8.69
N ASN A 96 15.32 6.86 7.42
CA ASN A 96 16.52 7.24 6.65
C ASN A 96 17.24 8.43 7.27
N VAL A 97 16.51 9.45 7.74
CA VAL A 97 17.11 10.59 8.45
C VAL A 97 17.75 10.13 9.77
N THR A 98 17.08 9.26 10.52
CA THR A 98 17.58 8.80 11.83
C THR A 98 18.82 7.90 11.70
N ILE A 99 18.83 6.98 10.73
CA ILE A 99 19.92 6.02 10.52
C ILE A 99 21.04 6.66 9.69
N GLY A 100 20.71 7.43 8.65
CA GLY A 100 21.68 8.06 7.74
C GLY A 100 22.61 9.07 8.44
N ASN A 101 22.15 9.74 9.50
CA ASN A 101 22.97 10.64 10.31
C ASN A 101 24.10 9.94 11.09
N THR A 102 24.15 8.60 11.09
CA THR A 102 25.19 7.82 11.80
C THR A 102 26.32 7.33 10.90
N MET A 103 26.24 7.52 9.57
CA MET A 103 27.26 7.04 8.63
C MET A 103 27.93 8.22 7.90
N PRO A 104 29.28 8.30 7.87
CA PRO A 104 29.99 9.34 7.16
C PRO A 104 29.94 9.06 5.65
N GLU A 105 29.03 9.70 4.94
CA GLU A 105 28.96 9.71 3.47
C GLU A 105 29.19 11.11 2.91
N THR A 106 29.68 11.19 1.67
CA THR A 106 29.81 12.46 0.95
C THR A 106 28.43 12.97 0.53
N ALA A 107 28.15 14.26 0.71
CA ALA A 107 26.82 14.86 0.51
C ALA A 107 26.22 14.61 -0.88
N ASP A 108 27.06 14.46 -1.91
CA ASP A 108 26.61 14.19 -3.28
C ASP A 108 26.15 12.73 -3.50
N GLN A 109 26.73 11.75 -2.80
CA GLN A 109 26.27 10.36 -2.85
C GLN A 109 24.95 10.18 -2.10
N THR A 110 24.80 10.84 -0.95
CA THR A 110 23.59 10.76 -0.12
C THR A 110 22.37 11.32 -0.85
N ARG A 111 22.50 12.51 -1.47
CA ARG A 111 21.39 13.18 -2.15
C ARG A 111 20.83 12.39 -3.34
N ASN A 112 21.70 11.80 -4.16
CA ASN A 112 21.24 11.00 -5.29
C ASN A 112 20.59 9.69 -4.82
N ARG A 113 21.18 9.00 -3.82
CA ARG A 113 20.59 7.78 -3.27
C ARG A 113 19.19 8.01 -2.71
N ASP A 114 19.02 9.09 -1.94
CA ASP A 114 17.75 9.37 -1.26
C ASP A 114 16.66 9.62 -2.30
N ILE A 115 16.89 10.51 -3.28
CA ILE A 115 15.90 10.83 -4.32
C ILE A 115 15.51 9.58 -5.12
N PHE A 116 16.47 8.72 -5.49
CA PHE A 116 16.18 7.47 -6.20
C PHE A 116 15.37 6.49 -5.35
N MET A 117 15.66 6.39 -4.06
CA MET A 117 14.92 5.53 -3.13
C MET A 117 13.48 6.04 -2.94
N TRP A 118 13.29 7.35 -2.77
CA TRP A 118 11.99 8.02 -2.69
C TRP A 118 11.15 7.78 -3.92
N ALA A 119 11.72 8.11 -5.08
CA ALA A 119 11.07 7.93 -6.36
C ALA A 119 10.66 6.47 -6.54
N ASN A 120 11.54 5.52 -6.24
CA ASN A 120 11.23 4.10 -6.34
C ASN A 120 10.06 3.71 -5.42
N VAL A 121 10.14 3.98 -4.11
CA VAL A 121 9.12 3.56 -3.13
C VAL A 121 7.75 4.17 -3.45
N VAL A 122 7.71 5.46 -3.79
CA VAL A 122 6.44 6.14 -4.09
C VAL A 122 5.89 5.65 -5.42
N PHE A 123 6.71 5.62 -6.47
CA PHE A 123 6.28 5.24 -7.80
C PHE A 123 5.85 3.77 -7.87
N SER A 124 6.63 2.84 -7.31
CA SER A 124 6.33 1.42 -7.32
C SER A 124 5.05 1.11 -6.57
N ASN A 125 4.86 1.68 -5.37
CA ASN A 125 3.67 1.41 -4.56
C ASN A 125 2.40 2.01 -5.17
N ILE A 126 2.47 3.21 -5.76
CA ILE A 126 1.34 3.79 -6.49
C ILE A 126 1.00 2.93 -7.71
N PHE A 127 2.00 2.57 -8.51
CA PHE A 127 1.79 1.78 -9.73
C PHE A 127 1.21 0.39 -9.41
N LEU A 128 1.77 -0.29 -8.42
CA LEU A 128 1.28 -1.59 -7.98
C LEU A 128 -0.09 -1.50 -7.30
N GLY A 129 -0.34 -0.46 -6.52
CA GLY A 129 -1.64 -0.20 -5.92
C GLY A 129 -2.73 0.05 -6.97
N LEU A 130 -2.40 0.78 -8.05
CA LEU A 130 -3.27 0.95 -9.20
C LEU A 130 -3.58 -0.40 -9.86
N LEU A 131 -2.55 -1.20 -10.14
CA LEU A 131 -2.71 -2.52 -10.74
C LEU A 131 -3.57 -3.45 -9.86
N ALA A 132 -3.27 -3.50 -8.55
CA ALA A 132 -4.02 -4.28 -7.57
C ALA A 132 -5.50 -3.83 -7.53
N SER A 133 -5.74 -2.52 -7.58
CA SER A 133 -7.08 -1.96 -7.58
C SER A 133 -7.89 -2.40 -8.81
N VAL A 134 -7.31 -2.29 -10.01
CA VAL A 134 -7.95 -2.75 -11.25
C VAL A 134 -8.25 -4.24 -11.19
N LEU A 135 -7.26 -5.07 -10.84
CA LEU A 135 -7.41 -6.52 -10.80
C LEU A 135 -8.49 -6.94 -9.81
N ALA A 136 -8.44 -6.42 -8.59
CA ALA A 136 -9.40 -6.75 -7.54
C ALA A 136 -10.82 -6.29 -7.92
N ALA A 137 -10.97 -5.08 -8.46
CA ALA A 137 -12.27 -4.57 -8.90
C ALA A 137 -12.88 -5.45 -10.02
N VAL A 138 -12.07 -5.87 -11.00
CA VAL A 138 -12.51 -6.77 -12.07
C VAL A 138 -12.90 -8.13 -11.53
N VAL A 139 -12.08 -8.73 -10.66
CA VAL A 139 -12.35 -10.05 -10.06
C VAL A 139 -13.64 -10.02 -9.24
N VAL A 140 -13.80 -9.01 -8.38
CA VAL A 140 -15.03 -8.83 -7.59
C VAL A 140 -16.24 -8.66 -8.51
N LYS A 141 -16.13 -7.85 -9.57
CA LYS A 141 -17.25 -7.60 -10.48
C LYS A 141 -17.66 -8.85 -11.26
N ARG A 142 -16.70 -9.67 -11.70
CA ARG A 142 -16.96 -10.96 -12.34
C ARG A 142 -17.71 -11.89 -11.39
N ASN A 143 -17.25 -12.00 -10.14
CA ASN A 143 -17.87 -12.85 -9.12
C ASN A 143 -19.29 -12.42 -8.73
N GLN A 144 -19.60 -11.12 -8.80
CA GLN A 144 -20.96 -10.63 -8.59
C GLN A 144 -21.93 -11.04 -9.71
N LYS A 145 -21.46 -11.19 -10.96
CA LYS A 145 -22.31 -11.60 -12.09
C LYS A 145 -22.65 -13.09 -12.02
N THR A 146 -21.69 -13.93 -11.65
CA THR A 146 -21.88 -15.39 -11.56
C THR A 146 -22.83 -15.80 -10.41
N GLY A 147 -22.90 -15.01 -9.35
CA GLY A 147 -23.77 -15.29 -8.19
C GLY A 147 -25.26 -14.96 -8.39
N LYS A 148 -25.66 -14.25 -9.46
CA LYS A 148 -27.06 -13.92 -9.75
C LYS A 148 -27.80 -14.98 -10.59
N GLY A 149 -27.12 -16.07 -10.96
CA GLY A 149 -27.67 -17.16 -11.76
C GLY A 149 -28.01 -18.44 -10.97
N ARG A 150 -28.14 -18.35 -9.64
CA ARG A 150 -28.59 -19.43 -8.77
C ARG A 150 -29.71 -18.95 -7.88
#